data_AF-A0A2M7FHQ8-F1
#
_entry.id   AF-A0A2M7FHQ8-F1
#
_cell.length_a   1.000
_cell.length_b   1.000
_cell.length_c   1.000
_cell.angle_alpha   90.00
_cell.angle_beta   90.00
_cell.angle_gamma   90.00
#
_symmetry.space_group_name_H-M   'P 1'
#
loop_
_entity.id
_entity.type
_entity.pdbx_description
1 polymer ?
#
loop_
_entity_poly.entity_id
_entity_poly.type
_entity_poly.pdbx_seq_one_letter_code
_entity_poly.pdbx_strand_id
1 'polypeptide(L)' 'MTDGTTLCPHCATRFRISAAQLTAHEGMVRCGYCHEAFDARTHYLPD' A
#
# COMPACT_ATOMS: atom_id res chain seq x y z
N MET A 1 9.18 -0.94 14.12
CA MET A 1 7.98 -0.60 13.34
C MET A 1 8.29 -1.09 11.94
N THR A 2 7.60 -2.13 11.46
CA THR A 2 7.92 -2.72 10.16
C THR A 2 7.15 -1.95 9.11
N ASP A 3 7.84 -0.98 8.51
CA ASP A 3 7.35 -0.27 7.34
C ASP A 3 7.67 -1.09 6.10
N GLY A 4 6.77 -1.10 5.13
CA GLY A 4 7.00 -1.74 3.84
C GLY A 4 6.69 -0.77 2.71
N THR A 5 7.05 -1.17 1.51
CA THR A 5 6.82 -0.39 0.29
C THR A 5 5.78 -1.10 -0.56
N THR A 6 4.88 -0.35 -1.17
CA THR A 6 3.90 -0.88 -2.12
C THR A 6 3.85 -0.01 -3.38
N LEU A 7 3.41 -0.61 -4.48
CA LEU A 7 3.26 0.04 -5.78
C LEU A 7 1.78 0.11 -6.14
N CYS A 8 1.29 1.30 -6.49
CA CYS A 8 -0.05 1.45 -7.02
C CYS A 8 -0.13 0.87 -8.45
N PRO A 9 -1.06 -0.05 -8.75
CA PRO A 9 -1.21 -0.63 -10.09
C PRO A 9 -1.79 0.36 -11.12
N HIS A 10 -2.39 1.46 -10.67
CA HIS A 10 -3.07 2.44 -11.54
C HIS A 10 -2.13 3.53 -12.06
N CYS A 11 -1.31 4.09 -11.18
CA CYS A 11 -0.39 5.19 -11.51
C CYS A 11 1.09 4.84 -11.34
N ALA A 12 1.41 3.58 -11.05
CA ALA A 12 2.77 3.09 -10.76
C ALA A 12 3.51 3.89 -9.67
N THR A 13 2.77 4.58 -8.79
CA THR A 13 3.38 5.34 -7.69
C THR A 13 3.82 4.39 -6.59
N ARG A 14 5.10 4.47 -6.20
CA ARG A 14 5.63 3.77 -5.02
C ARG A 14 5.43 4.63 -3.78
N PHE A 15 4.94 4.02 -2.72
CA PHE A 15 4.83 4.68 -1.41
C PHE A 15 5.07 3.69 -0.28
N ARG A 16 5.41 4.22 0.89
CA ARG A 16 5.59 3.42 2.11
C ARG A 16 4.28 3.31 2.85
N ILE A 17 4.01 2.11 3.35
CA ILE A 17 2.88 1.83 4.22
C ILE A 17 3.34 0.89 5.33
N SER A 18 2.87 1.12 6.56
CA SER A 18 3.18 0.23 7.66
C SER A 18 2.30 -1.02 7.60
N ALA A 19 2.85 -2.19 7.95
CA ALA A 19 2.08 -3.43 8.01
C ALA A 19 0.83 -3.30 8.90
N ALA A 20 0.90 -2.51 9.97
CA ALA A 20 -0.23 -2.23 10.85
C ALA A 20 -1.39 -1.51 10.14
N GLN A 21 -1.10 -0.54 9.26
CA GLN A 21 -2.13 0.15 8.47
C GLN A 21 -2.74 -0.78 7.42
N LEU A 22 -1.90 -1.60 6.79
CA LEU A 22 -2.36 -2.59 5.82
C LEU A 22 -3.33 -3.59 6.48
N THR A 23 -2.97 -4.14 7.64
CA THR A 23 -3.82 -5.07 8.40
C THR A 23 -5.10 -4.42 8.91
N ALA A 24 -5.03 -3.16 9.37
CA ALA A 24 -6.20 -2.44 9.88
C ALA A 24 -7.32 -2.24 8.84
N HIS A 25 -6.96 -2.18 7.56
CA HIS A 25 -7.90 -1.99 6.44
C HIS A 25 -8.05 -3.24 5.57
N GLU A 26 -7.75 -4.43 6.11
CA GLU A 26 -7.84 -5.71 5.39
C GLU A 26 -7.03 -5.75 4.09
N GLY A 27 -5.98 -4.94 3.97
CA GLY A 27 -5.14 -4.83 2.78
C GLY A 27 -5.53 -3.73 1.79
N MET A 28 -6.71 -3.13 1.96
CA MET A 28 -7.20 -2.08 1.08
C MET A 28 -6.56 -0.75 1.43
N VAL A 29 -5.90 -0.14 0.45
CA VAL A 29 -5.23 1.15 0.62
C VAL A 29 -5.64 2.08 -0.50
N ARG A 30 -5.65 3.38 -0.23
CA ARG A 30 -5.92 4.40 -1.23
C ARG A 30 -4.61 5.06 -1.63
N CYS A 31 -4.34 5.11 -2.93
CA CYS A 31 -3.17 5.82 -3.43
C CYS A 31 -3.30 7.33 -3.14
N GLY A 32 -2.31 7.92 -2.48
CA GLY A 32 -2.28 9.38 -2.25
C GLY A 32 -2.07 10.21 -3.52
N TYR A 33 -1.76 9.59 -4.66
CA TYR A 33 -1.52 10.28 -5.93
C TYR A 33 -2.74 10.24 -6.86
N CYS A 34 -3.22 9.04 -7.23
CA CYS A 34 -4.39 8.91 -8.10
C CYS A 34 -5.71 8.75 -7.35
N HIS A 35 -5.66 8.62 -6.02
CA HIS A 35 -6.84 8.46 -5.17
C HIS A 35 -7.65 7.17 -5.40
N GLU A 36 -7.13 6.21 -6.17
CA GLU A 36 -7.75 4.88 -6.34
C GLU A 36 -7.47 3.98 -5.14
N ALA A 37 -8.50 3.23 -4.75
CA ALA A 37 -8.40 2.18 -3.75
C ALA A 37 -8.00 0.86 -4.42
N PHE A 38 -6.98 0.19 -3.88
CA PHE A 38 -6.49 -1.07 -4.39
C PHE A 38 -5.99 -1.95 -3.24
N ASP A 39 -5.86 -3.25 -3.49
CA ASP A 39 -5.29 -4.18 -2.51
C ASP A 39 -3.77 -4.12 -2.57
N ALA A 40 -3.15 -3.52 -1.56
CA ALA A 40 -1.70 -3.39 -1.49
C ALA A 40 -1.01 -4.66 -1.03
N ARG A 41 -1.71 -5.67 -0.50
CA ARG A 41 -1.09 -6.92 0.00
C ARG A 41 -0.38 -7.69 -1.11
N THR A 42 -0.93 -7.65 -2.32
CA THR A 42 -0.36 -8.31 -3.51
C THR A 42 1.02 -7.76 -3.89
N HIS A 43 1.26 -6.48 -3.61
CA HIS A 43 2.50 -5.78 -3.98
C HIS A 43 3.23 -5.19 -2.76
N TYR A 44 2.91 -5.65 -1.55
CA TYR A 44 3.53 -5.18 -0.32
C TYR A 44 4.85 -5.89 -0.10
N LEU A 45 5.93 -5.11 -0.07
CA LEU A 45 7.28 -5.56 0.21
C LEU A 45 7.71 -5.00 1.57
N PRO A 46 7.76 -5.82 2.64
CA PRO A 46 8.34 -5.38 3.90
C PRO A 46 9.84 -5.06 3.72
N ASP A 47 10.32 -4.01 4.37
CA ASP A 47 11.76 -3.71 4.52
C ASP A 47 12.37 -4.56 5.63
#